data_AF-A0A3M1LSE3-F1
#
_entry.id   AF-A0A3M1LSE3-F1
#
_cell.length_a   1.000
_cell.length_b   1.000
_cell.length_c   1.000
_cell.angle_alpha   90.00
_cell.angle_beta   90.00
_cell.angle_gamma   90.00
#
_symmetry.space_group_name_H-M   'P 1'
#
loop_
_entity.id
_entity.type
_entity.pdbx_description
1 polymer ?
#
loop_
_entity_poly.entity_id
_entity_poly.type
_entity_poly.pdbx_seq_one_letter_code
_entity_poly.pdbx_strand_id
1 'polypeptide(L)'
;MEFVAVALPDGDPDLMAECVIEEFLLMGWSERQLMTLFTYPRFMATHRIYLDCGEAHVRALIARAGASWRPVSRKKEGGAGDA
;
A
#
# COMPACT_ATOMS: atom_id res chain seq x y z
N MET A 1 -2.77 7.64 28.22
CA MET A 1 -1.56 7.13 27.52
C MET A 1 -1.48 7.89 26.21
N GLU A 2 -0.40 8.63 26.00
CA GLU A 2 -0.18 9.45 24.80
C GLU A 2 0.83 8.73 23.89
N PHE A 3 0.53 8.62 22.60
CA PHE A 3 1.44 8.04 21.61
C PHE A 3 2.07 9.17 20.82
N VAL A 4 3.40 9.29 20.90
CA VAL A 4 4.18 10.25 20.12
C VAL A 4 4.85 9.51 18.97
N ALA A 5 4.53 9.91 17.74
CA ALA A 5 5.25 9.42 16.57
C ALA A 5 6.64 10.08 16.53
N VAL A 6 7.69 9.27 16.46
CA VAL A 6 9.06 9.74 16.27
C VAL A 6 9.50 9.34 14.87
N ALA A 7 9.86 10.32 14.05
CA ALA A 7 10.46 10.04 12.76
C ALA A 7 11.85 9.41 12.98
N LEU A 8 12.10 8.27 12.32
CA LEU A 8 13.45 7.70 12.30
C LEU A 8 14.34 8.61 11.45
N PRO A 9 15.50 9.06 11.97
CA PRO A 9 16.49 9.71 11.11
C PRO A 9 16.90 8.73 10.01
N ASP A 10 16.99 9.24 8.78
CA ASP A 10 17.32 8.49 7.56
C ASP A 10 16.25 7.50 7.06
N GLY A 11 15.04 7.50 7.63
CA GLY A 11 13.93 6.73 7.08
C GLY A 11 13.45 7.30 5.74
N ASP A 12 13.25 6.44 4.74
CA ASP A 12 12.66 6.81 3.45
C ASP A 12 11.11 6.70 3.52
N PRO A 13 10.37 7.83 3.47
CA PRO A 13 8.92 7.81 3.51
C PRO A 13 8.28 7.07 2.33
N ASP A 14 8.94 7.06 1.17
CA ASP A 14 8.43 6.39 -0.02
C ASP A 14 8.53 4.88 0.14
N LEU A 15 9.66 4.36 0.64
CA LEU A 15 9.80 2.92 0.94
C LEU A 15 8.77 2.47 1.98
N MET A 16 8.55 3.27 3.02
CA MET A 16 7.51 2.96 4.01
C MET A 16 6.10 2.98 3.40
N ALA A 17 5.81 3.94 2.51
CA ALA A 17 4.54 4.00 1.82
C ALA A 17 4.32 2.81 0.88
N GLU A 18 5.37 2.36 0.18
CA GLU A 18 5.34 1.14 -0.64
C GLU A 18 4.97 -0.09 0.19
N CYS A 19 5.62 -0.30 1.35
CA CYS A 19 5.28 -1.39 2.26
C CYS A 19 3.81 -1.35 2.69
N VAL A 20 3.27 -0.17 2.99
CA VAL A 20 1.84 -0.03 3.32
C VAL A 20 0.98 -0.39 2.10
N ILE A 21 1.30 0.12 0.91
CA ILE A 21 0.54 -0.18 -0.31
C ILE A 21 0.53 -1.70 -0.59
N GLU A 22 1.67 -2.37 -0.47
CA GLU A 22 1.82 -3.81 -0.68
C GLU A 22 0.92 -4.62 0.26
N GLU A 23 0.89 -4.27 1.55
CA GLU A 23 0.01 -4.94 2.53
C GLU A 23 -1.47 -4.83 2.15
N PHE A 24 -1.91 -3.67 1.67
CA PHE A 24 -3.30 -3.48 1.23
C PHE A 24 -3.59 -4.14 -0.13
N LEU A 25 -2.61 -4.21 -1.04
CA LEU A 25 -2.72 -4.99 -2.27
C LEU A 25 -2.89 -6.50 -1.96
N LEU A 26 -2.21 -7.03 -0.95
CA LEU A 26 -2.37 -8.42 -0.48
C LEU A 26 -3.79 -8.70 0.03
N MET A 27 -4.43 -7.70 0.64
CA MET A 27 -5.83 -7.75 1.06
C MET A 27 -6.82 -7.54 -0.09
N GLY A 28 -6.35 -7.40 -1.33
CA GLY A 28 -7.20 -7.24 -2.52
C GLY A 28 -7.74 -5.84 -2.73
N TRP A 29 -7.12 -4.81 -2.14
CA TRP A 29 -7.56 -3.43 -2.34
C TRP A 29 -7.22 -2.95 -3.76
N SER A 30 -8.15 -2.21 -4.35
CA SER A 30 -7.97 -1.52 -5.63
C SER A 30 -7.15 -0.23 -5.49
N GLU A 31 -6.58 0.27 -6.59
CA GLU A 31 -5.90 1.58 -6.63
C GLU A 31 -6.76 2.70 -6.06
N ARG A 32 -8.07 2.72 -6.37
CA ARG A 32 -9.00 3.71 -5.82
C ARG A 32 -9.08 3.64 -4.29
N GLN A 33 -9.09 2.44 -3.72
CA GLN A 33 -9.11 2.26 -2.27
C GLN A 33 -7.75 2.64 -1.65
N LEU A 34 -6.64 2.28 -2.30
CA LEU A 34 -5.30 2.68 -1.87
C LEU A 34 -5.14 4.20 -1.83
N MET A 35 -5.65 4.92 -2.83
CA MET A 35 -5.64 6.39 -2.84
C MET A 35 -6.30 7.00 -1.58
N THR A 36 -7.29 6.32 -0.98
CA THR A 36 -7.93 6.83 0.24
C THR A 36 -7.00 6.89 1.45
N LEU A 37 -5.96 6.07 1.49
CA LEU A 37 -4.91 6.13 2.52
C LEU A 37 -4.13 7.44 2.43
N PHE A 38 -3.99 8.00 1.23
CA PHE A 38 -3.22 9.21 0.99
C PHE A 38 -4.08 10.47 1.02
N THR A 39 -5.34 10.41 0.57
CA THR A 39 -6.19 11.60 0.53
C THR A 39 -6.89 11.88 1.85
N TYR A 40 -7.05 10.89 2.73
CA TYR A 40 -7.87 11.06 3.94
C TYR A 40 -7.03 11.44 5.17
N PRO A 41 -7.32 12.57 5.85
CA PRO A 41 -6.46 13.06 6.93
C PRO A 41 -6.26 12.09 8.09
N ARG A 42 -7.21 11.19 8.37
CA ARG A 42 -7.05 10.23 9.48
C ARG A 42 -5.82 9.33 9.33
N PHE A 43 -5.29 9.16 8.12
CA PHE A 43 -4.05 8.43 7.86
C PHE A 43 -2.87 9.40 7.80
N MET A 44 -2.54 10.01 8.94
CA MET A 44 -1.61 11.14 9.04
C MET A 44 -0.28 10.92 8.30
N ALA A 45 0.33 9.73 8.39
CA ALA A 45 1.62 9.44 7.75
C ALA A 45 1.54 9.46 6.21
N THR A 46 0.64 8.68 5.61
CA THR A 46 0.44 8.64 4.15
C THR A 46 -0.20 9.93 3.63
N HIS A 47 -1.05 10.56 4.43
CA HIS A 47 -1.63 11.86 4.09
C HIS A 47 -0.56 12.97 4.02
N ARG A 48 0.47 12.89 4.87
CA ARG A 48 1.59 13.83 4.81
C ARG A 48 2.34 13.73 3.48
N ILE A 49 2.57 12.51 2.98
CA ILE A 49 3.20 12.27 1.66
C ILE A 49 2.35 12.88 0.54
N TYR A 50 1.03 12.76 0.61
CA TYR A 50 0.14 13.39 -0.36
C TYR A 50 0.25 14.91 -0.36
N LEU A 51 0.34 15.53 0.82
CA LEU A 51 0.49 16.99 0.94
C LEU A 51 1.85 17.48 0.46
N ASP A 52 2.92 16.71 0.69
CA ASP A 52 4.29 17.12 0.36
C ASP A 52 4.65 16.84 -1.12
N CYS A 53 4.16 15.74 -1.69
CA CYS A 53 4.56 15.28 -3.03
C CYS A 53 3.43 15.34 -4.08
N GLY A 54 2.17 15.45 -3.64
CA GLY A 54 1.01 15.55 -4.52
C GLY A 54 0.50 14.21 -5.09
N GLU A 55 -0.64 14.27 -5.78
CA GLU A 55 -1.36 13.09 -6.27
C GLU A 55 -0.55 12.28 -7.29
N ALA A 56 0.15 12.94 -8.21
CA ALA A 56 0.92 12.26 -9.27
C ALA A 56 2.02 11.35 -8.68
N HIS A 57 2.69 11.81 -7.63
CA HIS A 57 3.68 11.01 -6.89
C HIS A 57 3.06 9.77 -6.26
N VAL A 58 1.92 9.94 -5.58
CA VAL A 58 1.20 8.82 -4.94
C VAL A 58 0.74 7.78 -5.97
N ARG A 59 0.27 8.21 -7.14
CA ARG A 59 -0.09 7.28 -8.22
C ARG A 59 1.13 6.51 -8.72
N ALA A 60 2.29 7.17 -8.84
CA ALA A 60 3.54 6.51 -9.22
C ALA A 60 4.00 5.49 -8.15
N LEU A 61 3.84 5.81 -6.86
CA LEU A 61 4.09 4.88 -5.74
C LEU A 61 3.21 3.62 -5.85
N ILE A 62 1.90 3.80 -6.05
CA ILE A 62 0.96 2.67 -6.17
C ILE A 62 1.29 1.80 -7.38
N ALA A 63 1.60 2.42 -8.53
CA ALA A 63 1.99 1.70 -9.73
C ALA A 63 3.30 0.92 -9.53
N ARG A 64 4.30 1.51 -8.85
CA ARG A 64 5.59 0.88 -8.55
C ARG A 64 5.41 -0.34 -7.64
N ALA A 65 4.69 -0.18 -6.53
CA ALA A 65 4.38 -1.28 -5.61
C ALA A 65 3.60 -2.41 -6.31
N GLY A 66 2.62 -2.05 -7.15
CA GLY A 66 1.84 -3.02 -7.93
C GLY A 66 2.65 -3.77 -8.99
N ALA A 67 3.66 -3.13 -9.59
CA ALA A 67 4.53 -3.76 -10.60
C ALA A 67 5.50 -4.77 -9.99
N SER A 68 5.99 -4.51 -8.78
CA SER A 68 6.83 -5.43 -8.02
C SER A 68 6.09 -6.72 -7.63
N TRP A 69 4.76 -6.68 -7.55
CA TRP A 69 3.95 -7.82 -7.13
C TRP A 69 3.33 -8.60 -8.30
N ARG A 70 3.87 -9.80 -8.60
CA ARG A 70 3.17 -10.81 -9.41
C ARG A 70 2.31 -11.67 -8.48
N PRO A 71 0.99 -11.81 -8.70
CA PRO A 71 0.18 -12.73 -7.92
C PRO A 71 0.75 -14.14 -8.11
N VAL A 72 1.18 -14.78 -7.02
CA VAL A 72 1.42 -16.23 -7.02
C VAL A 72 0.08 -16.85 -7.38
N SER A 73 -0.04 -17.35 -8.61
CA SER A 73 -1.23 -18.04 -9.07
C SER A 73 -1.47 -19.20 -8.12
N ARG A 74 -2.47 -19.09 -7.24
CA ARG A 74 -2.94 -20.22 -6.45
C ARG A 74 -3.41 -21.25 -7.48
N LYS A 75 -2.62 -22.32 -7.68
CA LYS A 75 -3.07 -23.49 -8.44
C LYS A 75 -4.39 -23.90 -7.78
N LYS A 76 -5.50 -23.87 -8.52
CA LYS A 76 -6.70 -24.59 -8.09
C LYS A 76 -6.27 -26.04 -8.01
N GLU A 77 -6.13 -26.57 -6.80
CA GLU A 77 -6.14 -28.02 -6.61
C GLU A 77 -7.53 -28.49 -7.01
N GLY A 78 -7.65 -28.90 -8.27
CA GLY A 78 -8.77 -29.68 -8.75
C GLY A 78 -8.68 -31.06 -8.12
N GLY A 79 -9.32 -31.24 -6.97
CA GLY A 79 -9.73 -32.54 -6.46
C GLY A 79 -11.04 -32.93 -7.11
N ALA A 80 -10.98 -33.39 -8.36
CA ALA A 80 -12.02 -34.22 -8.93
C ALA A 80 -11.93 -35.60 -8.23
N GLY A 81 -12.92 -35.89 -7.40
CA GLY A 81 -13.17 -37.23 -6.85
C GLY A 81 -14.65 -37.51 -7.02
N ASP A 82 -15.04 -37.81 -8.25
CA ASP A 82 -16.33 -38.35 -8.64
C ASP A 82 -16.27 -39.89 -8.51
N ALA A 83 -17.38 -40.47 -8.05
CA ALA A 83 -17.77 -41.89 -8.01
C ALA A 83 -17.08 -42.84 -7.00
#